data_AF-A0A969I2E8-F1
#
_entry.id   AF-A0A969I2E8-F1
#
_cell.length_a   1.000
_cell.length_b   1.000
_cell.length_c   1.000
_cell.angle_alpha   90.00
_cell.angle_beta   90.00
_cell.angle_gamma   90.00
#
_symmetry.space_group_name_H-M   'P 1'
#
loop_
_entity.id
_entity.type
_entity.pdbx_description
1 polymer ?
#
loop_
_entity_poly.entity_id
_entity_poly.type
_entity_poly.pdbx_seq_one_letter_code
_entity_poly.pdbx_strand_id
1 'polypeptide(L)'
;MARFSGYEDLAVETCQFVVADLPLQLQILSDLATAGDLEKLACQVHGIKGMAANICAEALRAEAWVLEQAANAGDLKQVRDRFPALATECERLAAAITAWRSPSNLPPNASGPPAPSADRRRP
;
A
#
# COMPACT_ATOMS: atom_id res chain seq x y z
N MET A 1 24.35 0.59 17.41
CA MET A 1 23.71 0.26 16.12
C MET A 1 22.25 0.70 16.18
N ALA A 2 21.94 1.96 15.87
CA ALA A 2 20.59 2.55 16.05
C ALA A 2 20.21 3.57 14.96
N ARG A 3 20.80 3.46 13.76
CA ARG A 3 20.58 4.44 12.67
C ARG A 3 19.53 4.02 11.65
N PHE A 4 19.05 2.77 11.67
CA PHE A 4 18.15 2.25 10.63
C PHE A 4 16.72 1.89 11.12
N SER A 5 16.48 1.72 12.43
CA SER A 5 15.17 1.29 12.93
C SER A 5 14.03 2.27 12.60
N GLY A 6 14.30 3.58 12.57
CA GLY A 6 13.28 4.58 12.27
C GLY A 6 12.76 4.57 10.82
N TYR A 7 13.53 4.01 9.87
CA TYR A 7 13.07 3.91 8.47
C TYR A 7 12.14 2.72 8.26
N GLU A 8 12.35 1.64 9.02
CA GLU A 8 11.48 0.46 9.00
C GLU A 8 10.10 0.82 9.56
N ASP A 9 10.05 1.55 10.68
CA ASP A 9 8.79 2.01 11.28
C ASP A 9 8.01 2.95 10.34
N LEU A 10 8.69 3.88 9.65
CA LEU A 10 8.06 4.78 8.69
C LEU A 10 7.51 4.03 7.46
N ALA A 11 8.25 3.04 6.95
CA ALA A 11 7.81 2.21 5.83
C ALA A 11 6.59 1.37 6.22
N VAL A 12 6.60 0.80 7.43
CA VAL A 12 5.44 0.12 8.01
C VAL A 12 4.24 1.07 8.01
N GLU A 13 4.35 2.22 8.68
CA GLU A 13 3.29 3.22 8.84
C GLU A 13 2.70 3.66 7.50
N THR A 14 3.56 3.96 6.52
CA THR A 14 3.15 4.34 5.17
C THR A 14 2.31 3.24 4.51
N CYS A 15 2.77 1.99 4.56
CA CYS A 15 2.02 0.84 4.04
C CYS A 15 0.69 0.63 4.78
N GLN A 16 0.62 0.90 6.08
CA GLN A 16 -0.63 0.81 6.85
C GLN A 16 -1.65 1.82 6.37
N PHE A 17 -1.22 3.07 6.20
CA PHE A 17 -2.07 4.16 5.75
C PHE A 17 -2.65 3.84 4.37
N VAL A 18 -1.80 3.38 3.44
CA VAL A 18 -2.22 2.96 2.10
C VAL A 18 -3.31 1.89 2.17
N VAL A 19 -3.09 0.81 2.93
CA VAL A 19 -4.06 -0.31 3.01
C VAL A 19 -5.38 0.13 3.62
N ALA A 20 -5.36 1.03 4.60
CA ALA A 20 -6.58 1.56 5.21
C ALA A 20 -7.39 2.44 4.23
N ASP A 21 -6.73 3.10 3.29
CA ASP A 21 -7.36 3.98 2.31
C ASP A 21 -7.92 3.23 1.07
N LEU A 22 -7.29 2.12 0.65
CA LEU A 22 -7.68 1.38 -0.56
C LEU A 22 -9.18 1.04 -0.69
N PRO A 23 -9.91 0.61 0.35
CA PRO A 23 -11.35 0.34 0.23
C PRO A 23 -12.16 1.56 -0.19
N LEU A 24 -11.84 2.75 0.36
CA LEU A 24 -12.50 4.00 0.00
C LEU A 24 -12.16 4.37 -1.45
N GLN A 25 -10.89 4.21 -1.85
CA GLN A 25 -10.44 4.47 -3.22
C GLN A 25 -11.18 3.59 -4.24
N LEU A 26 -11.35 2.30 -3.95
CA LEU A 26 -12.12 1.38 -4.81
C LEU A 26 -13.59 1.78 -4.91
N GLN A 27 -14.20 2.23 -3.80
CA GLN A 27 -15.58 2.70 -3.82
C GLN A 27 -15.74 3.94 -4.71
N ILE A 28 -14.86 4.94 -4.57
CA ILE A 28 -14.86 6.14 -5.42
C ILE A 28 -14.73 5.76 -6.90
N LEU A 29 -13.79 4.87 -7.24
CA LEU A 29 -13.62 4.42 -8.62
C LEU A 29 -14.84 3.67 -9.16
N SER A 30 -15.47 2.82 -8.35
CA SER A 30 -16.70 2.11 -8.71
C SER A 30 -17.84 3.08 -9.01
N ASP A 31 -18.01 4.11 -8.18
CA ASP A 31 -19.03 5.14 -8.35
C ASP A 31 -18.78 5.95 -9.63
N LEU A 32 -17.53 6.33 -9.89
CA LEU A 32 -17.14 7.02 -11.13
C LEU A 32 -17.36 6.17 -12.38
N ALA A 33 -17.03 4.87 -12.33
CA ALA A 33 -17.27 3.92 -13.43
C ALA A 33 -18.76 3.66 -13.67
N THR A 34 -19.58 3.74 -12.61
CA THR A 34 -21.04 3.64 -12.71
C THR A 34 -21.63 4.90 -13.33
N ALA A 35 -21.17 6.07 -12.90
CA ALA A 35 -21.58 7.37 -13.44
C ALA A 35 -21.05 7.64 -14.86
N GLY A 36 -20.04 6.90 -15.32
CA GLY A 36 -19.38 7.11 -16.61
C GLY A 36 -18.47 8.34 -16.63
N ASP A 37 -18.04 8.84 -15.47
CA ASP A 37 -17.17 10.02 -15.34
C ASP A 37 -15.69 9.60 -15.51
N LEU A 38 -15.32 9.33 -16.76
CA LEU A 38 -14.00 8.80 -17.11
C LEU A 38 -12.85 9.77 -16.84
N GLU A 39 -13.09 11.08 -16.89
CA GLU A 39 -12.08 12.09 -16.60
C GLU A 39 -11.67 12.06 -15.13
N LYS A 40 -12.66 12.09 -14.22
CA LYS A 40 -12.39 11.95 -12.79
C LYS A 40 -11.84 10.57 -12.46
N LEU A 41 -12.31 9.52 -13.14
CA LEU A 41 -11.78 8.17 -12.95
C LEU A 41 -10.28 8.13 -13.29
N ALA A 42 -9.86 8.68 -14.43
CA ALA A 42 -8.45 8.74 -14.80
C ALA A 42 -7.60 9.47 -13.75
N CYS A 43 -8.08 10.62 -13.26
CA CYS A 43 -7.41 11.37 -12.21
C CYS A 43 -7.29 10.57 -10.90
N GLN A 44 -8.36 9.88 -10.49
CA GLN A 44 -8.36 9.05 -9.29
C GLN A 44 -7.39 7.87 -9.41
N VAL A 45 -7.40 7.18 -10.55
CA VAL A 45 -6.49 6.06 -10.82
C VAL A 45 -5.03 6.53 -10.89
N HIS A 46 -4.77 7.73 -11.41
CA HIS A 46 -3.44 8.33 -11.41
C HIS A 46 -2.87 8.44 -9.98
N GLY A 47 -3.69 8.86 -9.02
CA GLY A 47 -3.32 8.92 -7.60
C GLY A 47 -2.95 7.55 -7.04
N ILE A 48 -3.77 6.53 -7.30
CA ILE A 48 -3.50 5.14 -6.87
C ILE A 48 -2.21 4.61 -7.50
N LYS A 49 -1.97 4.89 -8.78
CA LYS A 49 -0.73 4.52 -9.47
C LYS A 49 0.50 5.16 -8.81
N GLY A 50 0.43 6.44 -8.44
CA GLY A 50 1.50 7.14 -7.74
C GLY A 50 1.75 6.57 -6.33
N MET A 51 0.68 6.31 -5.59
CA MET A 51 0.73 5.63 -4.29
C MET A 51 1.40 4.25 -4.40
N ALA A 52 0.97 3.43 -5.36
CA ALA A 52 1.53 2.11 -5.61
C ALA A 52 3.03 2.17 -5.98
N ALA A 53 3.45 3.16 -6.77
CA ALA A 53 4.86 3.39 -7.08
C ALA A 53 5.68 3.71 -5.82
N ASN A 54 5.14 4.51 -4.91
CA ASN A 54 5.82 4.92 -3.67
C ASN A 54 6.09 3.76 -2.71
N ILE A 55 5.21 2.75 -2.67
CA ILE A 55 5.36 1.55 -1.83
C ILE A 55 5.83 0.31 -2.59
N CYS A 56 6.34 0.48 -3.81
CA CYS A 56 6.81 -0.60 -4.69
C CYS A 56 5.77 -1.70 -4.97
N ALA A 57 4.48 -1.37 -4.95
CA ALA A 57 3.38 -2.28 -5.28
C ALA A 57 3.20 -2.40 -6.80
N GLU A 58 4.19 -2.98 -7.48
CA GLU A 58 4.31 -2.94 -8.94
C GLU A 58 3.12 -3.57 -9.68
N ALA A 59 2.54 -4.64 -9.15
CA ALA A 59 1.38 -5.27 -9.77
C ALA A 59 0.13 -4.37 -9.71
N LEU A 60 -0.11 -3.71 -8.56
CA LEU A 60 -1.18 -2.72 -8.43
C LEU A 60 -0.93 -1.52 -9.36
N ARG A 61 0.32 -1.07 -9.45
CA ARG A 61 0.72 0.02 -10.34
C ARG A 61 0.46 -0.32 -11.82
N ALA A 62 0.72 -1.56 -12.23
CA ALA A 62 0.48 -2.02 -13.59
C ALA A 62 -1.02 -2.03 -13.93
N GLU A 63 -1.87 -2.58 -13.05
CA GLU A 63 -3.33 -2.57 -13.27
C GLU A 63 -3.90 -1.14 -13.24
N ALA A 64 -3.40 -0.28 -12.36
CA ALA A 64 -3.78 1.14 -12.33
C ALA A 64 -3.38 1.84 -13.64
N TRP A 65 -2.20 1.57 -14.18
CA TRP A 65 -1.78 2.12 -15.47
C TRP A 65 -2.70 1.69 -16.61
N VAL A 66 -3.06 0.40 -16.70
CA VAL A 66 -3.97 -0.09 -17.73
C VAL A 66 -5.36 0.56 -17.61
N LEU A 67 -5.88 0.70 -16.39
CA LEU A 67 -7.19 1.30 -16.15
C LEU A 67 -7.20 2.81 -16.47
N GLU A 68 -6.14 3.54 -16.12
CA GLU A 68 -5.96 4.95 -16.45
C GLU A 68 -5.93 5.17 -17.98
N GLN A 69 -5.21 4.30 -18.71
CA GLN A 69 -5.17 4.36 -20.17
C GLN A 69 -6.55 4.10 -20.80
N ALA A 70 -7.30 3.14 -20.28
CA ALA A 70 -8.68 2.87 -20.73
C ALA A 70 -9.60 4.08 -20.50
N ALA A 71 -9.50 4.72 -19.34
CA ALA A 71 -10.28 5.91 -18.99
C ALA A 71 -9.92 7.09 -19.90
N ASN A 72 -8.63 7.36 -20.11
CA ASN A 72 -8.14 8.41 -21.01
C ASN A 72 -8.57 8.19 -22.47
N ALA A 73 -8.72 6.93 -22.89
CA ALA A 73 -9.20 6.57 -24.23
C ALA A 73 -10.73 6.70 -24.36
N GLY A 74 -11.47 6.98 -23.28
CA GLY A 74 -12.93 7.03 -23.30
C GLY A 74 -13.60 5.65 -23.33
N ASP A 75 -12.87 4.56 -23.09
CA ASP A 75 -13.38 3.19 -23.20
C ASP A 75 -13.97 2.70 -21.88
N LEU A 76 -15.21 3.12 -21.60
CA LEU A 76 -15.95 2.72 -20.40
C LEU A 76 -16.13 1.20 -20.28
N LYS A 77 -16.23 0.49 -21.42
CA LYS A 77 -16.36 -0.97 -21.41
C LYS A 77 -15.06 -1.58 -20.89
N GLN A 78 -13.92 -1.17 -21.43
CA GLN A 78 -12.62 -1.65 -20.98
C GLN A 78 -12.35 -1.27 -19.51
N VAL A 79 -12.75 -0.08 -19.07
CA VAL A 79 -12.68 0.30 -17.65
C VAL A 79 -13.44 -0.70 -16.77
N ARG A 80 -14.68 -1.04 -17.13
CA ARG A 80 -15.49 -2.02 -16.38
C ARG A 80 -14.90 -3.43 -16.41
N ASP A 81 -14.36 -3.84 -17.56
CA ASP A 81 -13.72 -5.15 -17.72
C ASP A 81 -12.43 -5.26 -16.90
N ARG A 82 -11.70 -4.15 -16.71
CA ARG A 82 -10.42 -4.10 -15.98
C ARG A 82 -10.55 -3.82 -14.49
N PHE A 83 -11.64 -3.19 -14.06
CA PHE A 83 -11.87 -2.86 -12.66
C PHE A 83 -11.71 -4.04 -11.68
N PRO A 84 -12.21 -5.27 -11.97
CA PRO A 84 -12.02 -6.42 -11.08
C PRO A 84 -10.56 -6.82 -10.86
N ALA A 85 -9.71 -6.65 -11.88
CA ALA A 85 -8.28 -6.95 -11.77
C ALA A 85 -7.59 -5.97 -10.80
N LEU A 86 -7.90 -4.67 -10.92
CA LEU A 86 -7.42 -3.65 -9.98
C LEU A 86 -7.86 -3.97 -8.54
N ALA A 87 -9.15 -4.28 -8.34
CA ALA A 87 -9.69 -4.62 -7.03
C ALA A 87 -9.00 -5.84 -6.40
N THR A 88 -8.75 -6.88 -7.21
CA THR A 88 -8.02 -8.08 -6.78
C THR A 88 -6.60 -7.74 -6.32
N GLU A 89 -5.90 -6.88 -7.04
CA GLU A 89 -4.54 -6.46 -6.66
C GLU A 89 -4.53 -5.62 -5.38
N CYS A 90 -5.53 -4.77 -5.15
CA CYS A 90 -5.72 -4.06 -3.88
C CYS A 90 -5.91 -5.03 -2.71
N GLU A 91 -6.78 -6.02 -2.86
CA GLU A 91 -7.02 -7.05 -1.84
C GLU A 91 -5.75 -7.86 -1.56
N ARG A 92 -5.02 -8.27 -2.60
CA ARG A 92 -3.77 -9.02 -2.47
C ARG A 92 -2.70 -8.21 -1.75
N LEU A 93 -2.59 -6.91 -2.05
CA LEU A 93 -1.68 -5.99 -1.36
C LEU A 93 -2.05 -5.84 0.12
N ALA A 94 -3.33 -5.63 0.42
CA ALA A 94 -3.83 -5.53 1.79
C ALA A 94 -3.54 -6.80 2.60
N ALA A 95 -3.78 -7.97 2.01
CA ALA A 95 -3.47 -9.26 2.63
C ALA A 95 -1.95 -9.44 2.86
N ALA A 96 -1.11 -9.08 1.88
CA ALA A 96 0.35 -9.19 2.00
C ALA A 96 0.91 -8.30 3.11
N ILE A 97 0.47 -7.04 3.18
CA ILE A 97 0.90 -6.09 4.22
C ILE A 97 0.40 -6.55 5.60
N THR A 98 -0.82 -7.08 5.69
CA THR A 98 -1.36 -7.62 6.95
C THR A 98 -0.60 -8.87 7.41
N ALA A 99 -0.27 -9.78 6.49
CA ALA A 99 0.52 -10.98 6.79
C ALA A 99 1.93 -10.64 7.25
N TRP A 100 2.56 -9.63 6.63
CA TRP A 100 3.89 -9.16 7.02
C TRP A 100 3.96 -8.68 8.48
N ARG A 101 2.86 -8.16 9.02
CA ARG A 101 2.76 -7.77 10.45
C ARG A 101 2.69 -8.93 11.43
N SER A 102 2.42 -10.15 10.98
CA SER A 102 2.31 -11.28 11.92
C SER A 102 3.67 -11.48 12.61
N PRO A 103 3.73 -11.61 13.95
CA PRO A 103 4.96 -11.55 14.73
C PRO A 103 6.01 -12.61 14.38
N SER A 104 5.66 -13.59 13.54
CA SER A 104 6.56 -14.60 12.98
C SER A 104 7.59 -14.06 11.96
N ASN A 105 7.48 -12.79 11.55
CA ASN A 105 8.39 -12.16 10.57
C ASN A 105 9.31 -11.08 11.17
N LEU A 106 9.27 -10.85 12.49
CA LEU A 106 10.25 -10.00 13.16
C LEU A 106 11.53 -10.83 13.40
N PRO A 107 12.74 -10.36 13.03
CA PRO A 107 13.95 -11.03 13.45
C PRO A 107 13.99 -11.14 15.00
N PRO A 108 14.47 -12.25 15.60
CA PRO A 108 14.44 -12.51 17.05
C PRO A 108 15.34 -11.58 17.90
N ASN A 109 15.74 -10.44 17.36
CA ASN A 109 16.68 -9.48 17.92
C ASN A 109 16.06 -8.07 17.85
N ALA A 110 15.14 -7.79 18.75
CA ALA A 110 14.75 -6.43 19.12
C ALA A 110 14.83 -6.23 20.65
N SER A 111 15.66 -7.04 21.32
CA SER A 111 16.06 -6.81 22.70
C SER A 111 17.37 -6.03 22.67
N GLY A 112 17.26 -4.71 22.86
CA GLY A 112 18.44 -3.88 23.15
C GLY A 112 19.26 -4.48 24.30
N PRO A 113 20.56 -4.16 24.39
CA PRO A 113 21.42 -4.75 25.41
C PRO A 113 20.84 -4.47 26.81
N PRO A 114 20.85 -5.46 27.73
CA PRO A 114 20.37 -5.24 29.08
C PRO A 114 21.17 -4.08 29.70
N ALA A 115 20.46 -3.19 30.39
CA ALA A 115 21.04 -2.07 31.10
C ALA A 115 22.24 -2.55 31.95
N PRO A 116 23.37 -1.83 31.97
CA PRO A 116 24.52 -2.25 32.75
C PRO A 116 24.11 -2.34 34.22
N SER A 117 24.18 -3.56 34.77
CA SER A 117 23.97 -3.83 36.18
C SER A 117 24.91 -2.95 36.99
N ALA A 118 24.33 -2.05 37.79
CA ALA A 118 25.06 -1.24 38.74
C ALA A 118 25.56 -2.11 39.90
N ASP A 119 26.63 -2.88 39.67
CA ASP A 119 27.48 -3.39 40.74
C ASP A 119 28.77 -2.55 40.76
N ARG A 120 28.72 -1.44 41.51
CA ARG A 120 29.92 -0.76 41.97
C ARG A 120 30.11 -1.07 43.45
N ARG A 121 30.43 -2.33 43.76
CA ARG A 121 31.21 -2.63 44.97
C ARG A 121 32.67 -2.23 44.72
N ARG A 122 33.03 -1.09 45.33
CA ARG A 122 34.27 -0.69 46.03
C ARG A 122 35.52 -1.59 45.94
N PRO A 123 36.71 -0.98 46.06
CA PRO A 123 37.24 -0.65 47.39
C PRO A 123 37.09 0.82 47.82
#